data_AF-A0A7S2Y1N3-F1
#
_entry.id   AF-A0A7S2Y1N3-F1
#
_cell.length_a   1.000
_cell.length_b   1.000
_cell.length_c   1.000
_cell.angle_alpha   90.00
_cell.angle_beta   90.00
_cell.angle_gamma   90.00
#
_symmetry.space_group_name_H-M   'P 1'
#
loop_
_entity.id
_entity.type
_entity.pdbx_description
1 polymer ?
#
loop_
_entity_poly.entity_id
_entity_poly.type
_entity_poly.pdbx_seq_one_letter_code
_entity_poly.pdbx_strand_id
1 'polypeptide(L)'
;YLTQFDSWFPLFGVITVCIFSLYLMMCTMHGCFKFGMRFFIIPVHPMKIHGTYMSSFLFNLCMILLCALPIVQFSVESFTEYAKYTAATQVFGIQMKHMLFFRLFWTNDVFIILLLVLVGVAAIYLILKPKDKPANADEIKASLQKQMIDNYS
;
A
#
# COMPACT_ATOMS: atom_id res chain seq x y z
N TYR A 1 2.46 -26.93 2.18
CA TYR A 1 3.53 -26.49 3.11
C TYR A 1 2.96 -25.89 4.38
N LEU A 2 2.21 -24.78 4.35
CA LEU A 2 1.60 -24.21 5.57
C LEU A 2 0.57 -25.14 6.24
N THR A 3 -0.18 -25.91 5.44
CA THR A 3 -1.18 -26.88 5.93
C THR A 3 -0.60 -28.01 6.79
N GLN A 4 0.68 -28.33 6.64
CA GLN A 4 1.34 -29.36 7.44
C GLN A 4 1.75 -28.83 8.84
N PHE A 5 2.10 -27.55 8.93
CA PHE A 5 2.39 -26.89 10.22
C PHE A 5 1.10 -26.59 11.02
N ASP A 6 -0.01 -26.36 10.31
CA ASP A 6 -1.31 -26.07 10.91
C ASP A 6 -1.90 -27.27 11.69
N SER A 7 -1.44 -28.50 11.39
CA SER A 7 -1.85 -29.70 12.14
C SER A 7 -1.31 -29.69 13.58
N TRP A 8 -0.24 -28.95 13.85
CA TRP A 8 0.35 -28.81 15.18
C TRP A 8 -0.20 -27.57 15.91
N PHE A 9 -0.47 -26.49 15.17
CA PHE A 9 -1.08 -25.27 15.72
C PHE A 9 -2.01 -24.60 14.69
N PRO A 10 -3.35 -24.75 14.82
CA PRO A 10 -4.34 -24.28 13.84
C PRO A 10 -4.40 -22.76 13.63
N LEU A 11 -3.79 -21.98 14.53
CA LEU A 11 -3.75 -20.51 14.43
C LEU A 11 -2.54 -20.03 13.62
N PHE A 12 -1.57 -20.91 13.30
CA PHE A 12 -0.34 -20.53 12.61
C PHE A 12 -0.61 -20.01 11.20
N GLY A 13 -1.53 -20.65 10.47
CA GLY A 13 -1.96 -20.20 9.16
C GLY A 13 -2.50 -18.77 9.18
N VAL A 14 -3.46 -18.49 10.07
CA VAL A 14 -4.13 -17.18 10.16
C VAL A 14 -3.16 -16.06 10.57
N ILE A 15 -2.26 -16.33 11.53
CA ILE A 15 -1.23 -15.37 11.97
C ILE A 15 -0.30 -15.00 10.82
N THR A 16 0.10 -15.98 10.00
CA THR A 16 0.99 -15.74 8.86
C THR A 16 0.32 -14.87 7.80
N VAL A 17 -0.96 -15.13 7.49
CA VAL A 17 -1.75 -14.30 6.55
C VAL A 17 -1.92 -12.87 7.08
N CYS A 18 -2.11 -12.71 8.39
CA CYS A 18 -2.20 -11.41 9.05
C CYS A 18 -0.90 -10.61 8.92
N ILE A 19 0.23 -11.21 9.32
CA ILE A 19 1.56 -10.57 9.23
C ILE A 19 1.89 -10.18 7.79
N PHE A 20 1.59 -11.06 6.83
CA PHE A 20 1.82 -10.77 5.41
C PHE A 20 0.99 -9.59 4.91
N SER A 21 -0.30 -9.57 5.24
CA SER A 21 -1.20 -8.48 4.81
C SER A 21 -0.82 -7.14 5.45
N LEU A 22 -0.42 -7.15 6.72
CA LEU A 22 0.10 -5.96 7.42
C LEU A 22 1.41 -5.47 6.81
N TYR A 23 2.31 -6.39 6.44
CA TYR A 23 3.56 -6.04 5.78
C TYR A 23 3.32 -5.32 4.45
N LEU A 24 2.43 -5.85 3.60
CA LEU A 24 2.08 -5.21 2.32
C LEU A 24 1.44 -3.82 2.51
N MET A 25 0.61 -3.67 3.53
CA MET A 25 0.03 -2.37 3.89
C MET A 25 1.13 -1.36 4.28
N MET A 26 2.06 -1.75 5.15
CA MET A 26 3.18 -0.90 5.57
C MET A 26 4.08 -0.52 4.39
N CYS A 27 4.42 -1.48 3.51
CA CYS A 27 5.18 -1.21 2.29
C CYS A 27 4.47 -0.17 1.40
N THR A 28 3.16 -0.28 1.28
CA THR A 28 2.34 0.64 0.49
C THR A 28 2.32 2.03 1.09
N MET A 29 2.20 2.17 2.42
CA MET A 29 2.26 3.47 3.10
C MET A 29 3.60 4.18 2.85
N HIS A 30 4.71 3.47 3.01
CA HIS A 30 6.05 3.99 2.68
C HIS A 30 6.16 4.35 1.18
N GLY A 31 5.54 3.56 0.30
CA GLY A 31 5.42 3.82 -1.13
C GLY A 31 4.64 5.09 -1.42
N CYS A 32 3.45 5.28 -0.84
CA CYS A 32 2.62 6.48 -1.00
C CYS A 32 3.36 7.75 -0.54
N PHE A 33 4.14 7.68 0.55
CA PHE A 33 4.98 8.81 0.96
C PHE A 33 6.11 9.12 -0.02
N LYS A 34 6.70 8.11 -0.66
CA LYS A 34 7.75 8.30 -1.68
C LYS A 34 7.19 8.75 -3.03
N PHE A 35 6.03 8.21 -3.41
CA PHE A 35 5.34 8.43 -4.66
C PHE A 35 4.58 9.75 -4.69
N GLY A 36 4.05 10.18 -3.55
CA GLY A 36 3.41 11.49 -3.40
C GLY A 36 4.35 12.65 -3.77
N MET A 37 5.67 12.46 -3.68
CA MET A 37 6.62 13.50 -4.08
C MET A 37 6.87 13.59 -5.60
N ARG A 38 6.34 12.68 -6.44
CA ARG A 38 6.83 12.53 -7.82
C ARG A 38 5.84 12.01 -8.88
N PHE A 39 4.53 12.11 -8.67
CA PHE A 39 3.57 11.68 -9.70
C PHE A 39 3.47 12.69 -10.85
N PHE A 40 3.46 12.21 -12.10
CA PHE A 40 3.74 12.98 -13.32
C PHE A 40 2.68 14.06 -13.70
N ILE A 41 1.51 14.12 -13.05
CA ILE A 41 0.39 14.98 -13.51
C ILE A 41 -0.20 15.86 -12.38
N ILE A 42 -0.13 15.45 -11.12
CA ILE A 42 -0.64 16.23 -9.98
C ILE A 42 0.41 16.15 -8.86
N PRO A 43 1.05 17.26 -8.45
CA PRO A 43 1.96 17.24 -7.31
C PRO A 43 1.15 16.95 -6.06
N VAL A 44 1.33 15.75 -5.51
CA VAL A 44 0.70 15.38 -4.24
C VAL A 44 1.45 16.07 -3.12
N HIS A 45 0.71 16.74 -2.24
CA HIS A 45 1.33 17.55 -1.19
C HIS A 45 2.08 16.62 -0.20
N PRO A 46 3.38 16.82 0.03
CA PRO A 46 4.17 15.96 0.90
C PRO A 46 3.65 16.05 2.34
N MET A 47 3.50 14.89 2.98
CA MET A 47 3.09 14.79 4.39
C MET A 47 4.29 15.12 5.28
N LYS A 48 4.20 16.20 6.06
CA LYS A 48 5.15 16.58 7.12
C LYS A 48 4.54 16.25 8.48
N ILE A 49 5.26 15.46 9.28
CA ILE A 49 4.90 15.16 10.66
C ILE A 49 4.84 16.50 11.43
N HIS A 50 3.68 16.83 12.02
CA HIS A 50 3.36 18.09 12.73
C HIS A 50 3.21 19.39 11.91
N GLY A 51 3.05 19.31 10.58
CA GLY A 51 2.84 20.51 9.73
C GLY A 51 2.02 20.27 8.47
N THR A 52 1.24 19.19 8.42
CA THR A 52 0.44 18.83 7.23
C THR A 52 -0.94 19.48 7.29
N TYR A 53 -1.32 20.19 6.23
CA TYR A 53 -2.70 20.66 6.04
C TYR A 53 -3.69 19.48 6.03
N MET A 54 -4.84 19.62 6.68
CA MET A 54 -5.86 18.55 6.77
C MET A 54 -6.26 18.01 5.38
N SER A 55 -6.34 18.87 4.37
CA SER A 55 -6.62 18.48 2.98
C SER A 55 -5.54 17.58 2.37
N SER A 56 -4.27 17.84 2.68
CA SER A 56 -3.13 17.04 2.23
C SER A 56 -3.09 15.69 2.93
N PHE A 57 -3.48 15.64 4.21
CA PHE A 57 -3.62 14.39 4.94
C PHE A 57 -4.73 13.51 4.34
N LEU A 58 -5.92 14.10 4.11
CA LEU A 58 -7.07 13.38 3.57
C LEU A 58 -6.78 12.82 2.17
N PHE A 59 -6.10 13.59 1.31
CA PHE A 59 -5.71 13.10 -0.01
C PHE A 59 -4.78 11.88 0.04
N ASN A 60 -3.75 11.91 0.88
CA ASN A 60 -2.85 10.77 1.06
C ASN A 60 -3.57 9.56 1.67
N LEU A 61 -4.52 9.79 2.58
CA LEU A 61 -5.37 8.73 3.13
C LEU A 61 -6.26 8.10 2.05
N CYS A 62 -6.83 8.89 1.14
CA CYS A 62 -7.58 8.37 -0.01
C CYS A 62 -6.72 7.49 -0.92
N MET A 63 -5.45 7.86 -1.15
CA MET A 63 -4.53 7.02 -1.92
C MET A 63 -4.22 5.69 -1.22
N ILE A 64 -4.00 5.71 0.10
CA ILE A 64 -3.78 4.49 0.89
C ILE A 64 -5.04 3.60 0.88
N LEU A 65 -6.23 4.20 1.03
CA LEU A 65 -7.52 3.49 0.97
C LEU A 65 -7.75 2.85 -0.41
N LEU A 66 -7.39 3.53 -1.50
CA LEU A 66 -7.44 2.96 -2.85
C LEU A 66 -6.48 1.77 -3.01
N CYS A 67 -5.28 1.84 -2.42
CA CYS A 67 -4.34 0.72 -2.46
C CYS A 67 -4.72 -0.44 -1.51
N ALA A 68 -5.54 -0.21 -0.48
CA ALA A 68 -5.97 -1.26 0.42
C ALA A 68 -6.80 -2.35 -0.30
N LEU A 69 -7.61 -1.96 -1.29
CA LEU A 69 -8.46 -2.88 -2.07
C LEU A 69 -7.66 -3.98 -2.79
N PRO A 70 -6.67 -3.67 -3.65
CA PRO A 70 -5.87 -4.69 -4.33
C PRO A 70 -5.01 -5.52 -3.37
N ILE A 71 -4.56 -4.95 -2.24
CA ILE A 71 -3.81 -5.70 -1.21
C ILE A 71 -4.68 -6.82 -0.62
N VAL A 72 -5.91 -6.49 -0.21
CA VAL A 72 -6.82 -7.49 0.37
C VAL A 72 -7.20 -8.54 -0.67
N GLN A 73 -7.48 -8.14 -1.91
CA GLN A 73 -7.76 -9.07 -3.00
C GLN A 73 -6.60 -10.05 -3.21
N PHE A 74 -5.38 -9.54 -3.31
CA PHE A 74 -4.18 -10.36 -3.50
C PHE A 74 -3.94 -11.32 -2.31
N SER A 75 -4.16 -10.87 -1.07
CA SER A 75 -4.04 -11.72 0.11
C SER A 75 -5.09 -12.84 0.14
N VAL A 76 -6.34 -12.55 -0.21
CA VAL A 76 -7.42 -13.57 -0.26
C VAL A 76 -7.10 -14.63 -1.30
N GLU A 77 -6.60 -14.25 -2.47
CA GLU A 77 -6.29 -15.18 -3.55
C GLU A 77 -5.04 -16.01 -3.27
N SER A 78 -3.98 -15.38 -2.76
CA SER A 78 -2.73 -16.06 -2.37
C SER A 78 -2.93 -17.08 -1.24
N PHE A 79 -3.89 -16.81 -0.34
CA PHE A 79 -4.22 -17.67 0.79
C PHE A 79 -5.66 -18.17 0.75
N THR A 80 -6.10 -18.65 -0.42
CA THR A 80 -7.48 -19.08 -0.66
C THR A 80 -7.98 -20.09 0.38
N GLU A 81 -7.14 -21.05 0.81
CA GLU A 81 -7.49 -22.06 1.82
C GLU A 81 -7.78 -21.47 3.21
N TYR A 82 -7.04 -20.43 3.61
CA TYR A 82 -7.18 -19.78 4.92
C TYR A 82 -8.25 -18.67 4.92
N ALA A 83 -8.51 -18.09 3.75
CA ALA A 83 -9.56 -17.09 3.56
C ALA A 83 -10.94 -17.71 3.24
N LYS A 84 -11.07 -19.05 3.21
CA LYS A 84 -12.35 -19.73 2.98
C LYS A 84 -13.39 -19.28 3.99
N TYR A 85 -14.62 -19.09 3.52
CA TYR A 85 -15.78 -18.66 4.31
C TYR A 85 -15.68 -17.29 4.99
N THR A 86 -14.63 -16.52 4.71
CA THR A 86 -14.54 -15.13 5.20
C THR A 86 -15.44 -14.21 4.39
N ALA A 87 -15.88 -13.11 5.01
CA ALA A 87 -16.65 -12.07 4.32
C ALA A 87 -15.88 -11.47 3.13
N ALA A 88 -14.55 -11.41 3.20
CA ALA A 88 -13.71 -10.94 2.10
C ALA A 88 -13.85 -11.83 0.86
N THR A 89 -13.81 -13.15 1.02
CA THR A 89 -14.04 -14.10 -0.09
C THR A 89 -15.48 -14.04 -0.62
N GLN A 90 -16.47 -13.73 0.22
CA GLN A 90 -17.86 -13.54 -0.23
C GLN A 90 -18.01 -12.27 -1.09
N VAL A 91 -17.42 -11.16 -0.64
CA VAL A 91 -17.45 -9.88 -1.36
C VAL A 91 -16.69 -10.00 -2.69
N PHE A 92 -15.45 -10.46 -2.65
CA PHE A 92 -14.57 -10.50 -3.83
C PHE A 92 -14.82 -11.71 -4.73
N GLY A 93 -15.14 -12.87 -4.16
CA GLY A 93 -15.33 -14.11 -4.92
C GLY A 93 -16.71 -14.27 -5.54
N ILE A 94 -17.74 -13.60 -5.01
CA ILE A 94 -19.13 -13.78 -5.44
C ILE A 94 -19.76 -12.41 -5.78
N GLN A 95 -19.86 -11.50 -4.82
CA GLN A 95 -20.63 -10.25 -5.01
C GLN A 95 -20.08 -9.39 -6.16
N MET A 96 -18.76 -9.18 -6.20
CA MET A 96 -18.12 -8.38 -7.26
C MET A 96 -18.23 -9.02 -8.65
N LYS A 97 -18.29 -10.35 -8.74
CA LYS A 97 -18.44 -11.08 -10.01
C LYS A 97 -19.86 -10.99 -10.59
N HIS A 98 -20.87 -10.78 -9.74
CA HIS A 98 -22.27 -10.68 -10.15
C HIS A 98 -22.70 -9.26 -10.54
N MET A 99 -21.88 -8.22 -10.33
CA MET A 99 -22.18 -6.85 -10.76
C MET A 99 -21.79 -6.64 -12.24
N LEU A 100 -22.74 -6.22 -13.08
CA LEU A 100 -22.58 -6.04 -14.55
C LEU A 100 -21.33 -5.22 -14.95
N PHE A 101 -21.05 -4.13 -14.24
CA PHE A 101 -19.90 -3.25 -14.53
C PHE A 101 -18.56 -3.84 -14.04
N PHE A 102 -18.52 -4.40 -12.84
CA PHE A 102 -17.29 -4.93 -12.23
C PHE A 102 -16.91 -6.33 -12.71
N ARG A 103 -17.85 -7.09 -13.31
CA ARG A 103 -17.61 -8.43 -13.85
C ARG A 103 -16.45 -8.47 -14.84
N LEU A 104 -16.33 -7.47 -15.71
CA LEU A 104 -15.27 -7.41 -16.72
C LEU A 104 -13.87 -7.23 -16.09
N PHE A 105 -13.76 -6.37 -15.08
CA PHE A 105 -12.51 -6.16 -14.34
C PHE A 105 -12.12 -7.37 -13.47
N TRP A 106 -13.12 -8.08 -12.94
CA TRP A 106 -12.93 -9.19 -12.02
C TRP A 106 -12.72 -10.55 -12.72
N THR A 107 -13.17 -10.71 -13.96
CA THR A 107 -12.95 -11.95 -14.74
C THR A 107 -11.53 -12.01 -15.31
N ASN A 108 -10.91 -10.85 -15.55
CA ASN A 108 -9.57 -10.73 -16.12
C ASN A 108 -8.48 -10.53 -15.06
N ASP A 109 -8.79 -10.69 -13.77
CA ASP A 109 -7.87 -10.50 -12.65
C ASP A 109 -7.04 -9.20 -12.75
N VAL A 110 -7.68 -8.13 -13.26
CA VAL A 110 -7.00 -6.89 -13.66
C VAL A 110 -6.24 -6.27 -12.49
N PHE A 111 -6.76 -6.40 -11.27
CA PHE A 111 -6.12 -5.88 -10.06
C PHE A 111 -4.84 -6.64 -9.69
N ILE A 112 -4.80 -7.95 -9.92
CA ILE A 112 -3.60 -8.76 -9.67
C ILE A 112 -2.55 -8.48 -10.73
N ILE A 113 -2.96 -8.40 -11.99
CA ILE A 113 -2.07 -8.03 -13.09
C ILE A 113 -1.53 -6.62 -12.87
N LEU A 114 -2.38 -5.66 -12.47
CA LEU A 114 -1.97 -4.30 -12.16
C LEU A 114 -0.98 -4.26 -10.99
N LEU A 115 -1.25 -4.98 -9.90
CA LEU A 115 -0.34 -5.07 -8.75
C LEU A 115 1.01 -5.68 -9.17
N LEU A 116 0.99 -6.75 -9.96
CA LEU A 116 2.18 -7.43 -10.46
C LEU A 116 2.99 -6.53 -11.40
N VAL A 117 2.33 -5.78 -12.28
CA VAL A 117 2.96 -4.76 -13.13
C VAL A 117 3.56 -3.64 -12.28
N LEU A 118 2.87 -3.16 -11.25
CA LEU A 118 3.34 -2.08 -10.39
C LEU A 118 4.56 -2.54 -9.56
N VAL A 119 4.54 -3.76 -9.02
CA VAL A 119 5.68 -4.39 -8.35
C VAL A 119 6.84 -4.59 -9.33
N GLY A 120 6.58 -5.07 -10.56
CA GLY A 120 7.59 -5.25 -11.60
C GLY A 120 8.24 -3.92 -12.00
N VAL A 121 7.44 -2.88 -12.23
CA VAL A 121 7.92 -1.53 -12.54
C VAL A 121 8.68 -0.93 -11.36
N ALA A 122 8.21 -1.11 -10.12
CA ALA A 122 8.91 -0.64 -8.92
C ALA A 122 10.25 -1.37 -8.72
N ALA A 123 10.30 -2.67 -8.98
CA ALA A 123 11.52 -3.47 -8.93
C ALA A 123 12.52 -3.02 -10.00
N ILE A 124 12.07 -2.85 -11.24
CA ILE A 124 12.88 -2.32 -12.35
C ILE A 124 13.38 -0.91 -12.02
N TYR A 125 12.54 -0.04 -11.48
CA TYR A 125 12.91 1.32 -11.08
C TYR A 125 13.96 1.33 -9.96
N LEU A 126 13.84 0.45 -8.96
CA LEU A 126 14.82 0.33 -7.88
C LEU A 126 16.15 -0.29 -8.33
N ILE A 127 16.12 -1.19 -9.33
CA ILE A 127 17.32 -1.75 -9.95
C ILE A 127 18.02 -0.69 -10.81
N LEU A 128 17.28 0.06 -11.62
CA LEU A 128 17.84 1.09 -12.52
C LEU A 128 18.31 2.34 -11.79
N LYS A 129 17.69 2.68 -10.65
CA LYS A 129 17.99 3.91 -9.90
C LYS A 129 18.33 3.59 -8.44
N PRO A 130 19.57 3.15 -8.16
CA PRO A 130 20.01 2.87 -6.80
C PRO A 130 20.09 4.17 -5.99
N LYS A 131 19.26 4.24 -4.94
CA LYS A 131 19.29 5.25 -3.87
C LYS A 131 19.21 6.71 -4.32
N ASP A 132 17.99 7.21 -4.51
CA ASP A 132 17.74 8.63 -4.26
C ASP A 132 18.03 8.90 -2.76
N LYS A 133 19.04 9.73 -2.46
CA LYS A 133 19.26 10.29 -1.11
C LYS A 133 17.95 10.91 -0.63
N PRO A 134 17.55 10.74 0.65
CA PRO A 134 16.31 11.33 1.15
C PRO A 134 16.45 12.86 1.13
N ALA A 135 15.94 13.49 0.08
CA ALA A 135 15.99 14.94 -0.14
C ALA A 135 15.29 15.77 0.94
N ASN A 136 14.64 15.14 1.91
CA ASN A 136 13.84 15.83 2.93
C ASN A 136 14.58 16.04 4.27
N ALA A 137 15.62 15.26 4.58
CA ALA A 137 16.29 15.40 5.89
C ALA A 137 17.11 16.69 6.01
N ASP A 138 17.75 17.10 4.92
CA ASP A 138 18.63 18.28 4.90
C ASP A 138 17.81 19.57 4.74
N GLU A 139 16.71 19.56 3.96
CA GLU A 139 15.78 20.69 3.84
C GLU A 139 14.95 20.92 5.12
N ILE A 140 14.54 19.84 5.81
CA ILE A 140 13.84 19.96 7.10
C ILE A 140 14.76 20.61 8.14
N LYS A 141 16.03 20.16 8.24
CA LYS A 141 17.02 20.78 9.13
C LYS A 141 17.26 22.25 8.81
N ALA A 142 17.38 22.60 7.53
CA ALA A 142 17.56 24.00 7.10
C ALA A 142 16.33 24.87 7.47
N SER A 143 15.11 24.34 7.31
CA SER A 143 13.88 25.07 7.69
C SER A 143 13.73 25.22 9.21
N LEU A 144 14.14 24.22 10.00
CA LEU A 144 14.15 24.28 11.47
C LEU A 144 15.20 25.29 11.98
N GLN A 145 16.40 25.30 11.38
CA GLN A 145 17.43 26.28 11.72
C GLN A 145 16.97 27.70 11.43
N LYS A 146 16.31 27.92 10.29
CA LYS A 146 15.77 29.23 9.93
C LYS A 146 14.70 29.70 10.92
N GLN A 147 13.80 28.80 11.33
CA GLN A 147 12.80 29.08 12.37
C GLN A 147 13.42 29.38 13.74
N MET A 148 14.51 28.70 14.13
CA MET A 148 15.22 29.00 15.38
C MET A 148 15.89 30.38 15.36
N ILE A 149 16.46 30.80 14.22
CA ILE A 149 17.09 32.11 14.06
C ILE A 149 16.04 33.23 14.14
N ASP A 150 14.91 33.06 13.46
CA ASP A 150 13.82 34.05 13.47
C ASP A 150 13.13 34.17 14.84
N ASN A 151 13.21 33.15 15.70
CA ASN A 151 12.65 33.20 17.06
C ASN A 151 13.59 33.86 18.09
N TYR A 152 14.88 33.99 17.76
CA TYR A 152 15.91 34.56 18.65
C TYR A 152 16.37 35.97 18.22
N SER A 153 15.71 36.55 17.21
CA SER A 153 15.91 37.91 16.69
C SER A 153 14.76 38.82 17.14
#